data_AF-A0AB35K454-F1
#
_entry.id   AF-A0AB35K454-F1
#
_cell.length_a   1.000
_cell.length_b   1.000
_cell.length_c   1.000
_cell.angle_alpha   90.00
_cell.angle_beta   90.00
_cell.angle_gamma   90.00
#
_symmetry.space_group_name_H-M   'P 1'
#
loop_
_entity.id
_entity.type
_entity.pdbx_description
1 polymer ?
#
loop_
_entity_poly.entity_id
_entity_poly.type
_entity_poly.pdbx_seq_one_letter_code
_entity_poly.pdbx_strand_id
1 'polypeptide(L)'
;MAQDKVFSPTLIPSLDNEIKVCHADELLDPLLCNSIVKILNYHTTVPYTFMMNQAQWDWVKQHYPFEHDLAIRFGLEFDLRQFSDEVLERYSFHTMMYLKFTLYAQKHSRNKGAEMITELAKDTFKARMAIAKQNFGEIIDLALSNASKPVLAANALATYTNNGPYGINEYMYKNVFGRTYDQATVSLYIQKYHYSPPNNRFSL
;
A
#
# COMPACT_ATOMS: atom_id res chain seq x y z
N MET A 1 5.67 -20.19 -20.97
CA MET A 1 6.33 -18.88 -20.83
C MET A 1 5.27 -17.90 -20.36
N ALA A 2 5.11 -17.76 -19.04
CA ALA A 2 4.21 -16.74 -18.50
C ALA A 2 4.79 -15.38 -18.88
N GLN A 3 3.99 -14.55 -19.54
CA GLN A 3 4.35 -13.15 -19.75
C GLN A 3 4.46 -12.53 -18.37
N ASP A 4 5.69 -12.29 -17.91
CA ASP A 4 5.96 -11.30 -16.87
C ASP A 4 5.34 -10.00 -17.35
N LYS A 5 4.14 -9.69 -16.84
CA LYS A 5 3.46 -8.42 -17.09
C LYS A 5 4.48 -7.35 -16.73
N VAL A 6 4.95 -6.62 -17.75
CA VAL A 6 5.92 -5.54 -17.61
C VAL A 6 5.37 -4.58 -16.56
N PHE A 7 5.93 -4.68 -15.35
CA PHE A 7 5.38 -4.07 -14.15
C PHE A 7 5.71 -2.58 -14.20
N SER A 8 4.86 -1.77 -14.82
CA SER A 8 5.08 -0.33 -14.85
C SER A 8 4.91 0.25 -13.44
N PRO A 9 5.88 1.00 -12.92
CA PRO A 9 5.81 1.75 -11.65
C PRO A 9 4.79 2.88 -11.65
N THR A 10 4.38 3.35 -12.82
CA THR A 10 3.36 4.39 -12.97
C THR A 10 1.94 3.83 -13.07
N LEU A 11 1.79 2.54 -13.33
CA LEU A 11 0.50 1.85 -13.30
C LEU A 11 0.29 1.28 -11.91
N ILE A 12 -0.37 2.08 -11.09
CA ILE A 12 -0.86 1.68 -9.78
C ILE A 12 -2.29 1.17 -10.00
N PRO A 13 -2.60 -0.11 -9.72
CA PRO A 13 -3.94 -0.65 -9.92
C PRO A 13 -4.96 0.16 -9.13
N SER A 14 -6.07 0.55 -9.77
CA SER A 14 -7.13 1.23 -9.04
C SER A 14 -7.81 0.25 -8.08
N LEU A 15 -7.94 0.64 -6.82
CA LEU A 15 -8.84 -0.04 -5.89
C LEU A 15 -10.32 0.11 -6.30
N ASP A 16 -10.63 1.05 -7.20
CA ASP A 16 -11.98 1.27 -7.73
C ASP A 16 -12.38 0.26 -8.81
N ASN A 17 -11.53 -0.74 -9.10
CA ASN A 17 -11.96 -1.91 -9.86
C ASN A 17 -12.94 -2.73 -9.02
N GLU A 18 -14.18 -2.25 -8.93
CA GLU A 18 -15.34 -3.04 -8.52
C GLU A 18 -15.49 -4.18 -9.53
N ILE A 19 -14.86 -5.32 -9.26
CA ILE A 19 -15.25 -6.55 -9.94
C ILE A 19 -16.62 -6.90 -9.37
N LYS A 20 -17.69 -6.64 -10.14
CA LYS A 20 -19.03 -7.10 -9.81
C LYS A 20 -19.06 -8.63 -9.90
N VAL A 21 -18.75 -9.33 -8.83
CA VAL A 21 -18.94 -10.78 -8.74
C VAL A 21 -20.35 -11.09 -8.25
N CYS A 22 -21.37 -10.67 -9.01
CA CYS A 22 -22.70 -11.29 -8.99
C CYS A 22 -23.09 -11.39 -10.47
N HIS A 23 -22.53 -12.37 -11.18
CA HIS A 23 -23.12 -12.82 -12.43
C HIS A 23 -24.31 -13.70 -12.04
N ALA A 24 -25.51 -13.29 -12.40
CA ALA A 24 -26.77 -14.01 -12.13
C ALA A 24 -26.87 -15.34 -12.91
N ASP A 25 -25.81 -15.68 -13.63
CA ASP A 25 -25.66 -16.76 -14.59
C ASP A 25 -25.18 -18.07 -13.92
N GLU A 26 -24.57 -17.97 -12.73
CA GLU A 26 -24.14 -19.12 -11.94
C GLU A 26 -25.03 -19.25 -10.70
N LEU A 27 -25.79 -20.35 -10.69
CA LEU A 27 -26.65 -20.97 -9.68
C LEU A 27 -26.28 -20.78 -8.18
N LEU A 28 -26.14 -19.54 -7.72
CA LEU A 28 -26.03 -19.17 -6.31
C LEU A 28 -27.15 -18.19 -5.96
N ASP A 29 -27.86 -18.56 -4.90
CA ASP A 29 -29.14 -18.05 -4.43
C ASP A 29 -29.26 -16.51 -4.45
N PRO A 30 -30.31 -15.91 -5.04
CA PRO A 30 -30.55 -14.46 -5.05
C PRO A 30 -30.62 -13.81 -3.65
N LEU A 31 -30.76 -14.60 -2.58
CA LEU A 31 -30.63 -14.14 -1.19
C LEU A 31 -29.22 -13.66 -0.80
N LEU A 32 -28.17 -14.06 -1.55
CA LEU A 32 -26.77 -13.67 -1.33
C LEU A 32 -26.33 -12.43 -2.12
N CYS A 33 -27.20 -11.78 -2.90
CA CYS A 33 -26.86 -10.49 -3.55
C CYS A 33 -27.73 -9.34 -3.00
N ASN A 34 -28.04 -9.37 -1.69
CA ASN A 34 -28.70 -8.24 -1.00
C ASN A 34 -27.69 -7.14 -0.63
N SER A 35 -28.14 -5.92 -0.34
CA SER A 35 -27.29 -4.75 -0.03
C SER A 35 -26.33 -4.97 1.15
N ILE A 36 -26.66 -5.89 2.06
CA ILE A 36 -25.81 -6.35 3.17
C ILE A 36 -24.69 -7.30 2.68
N VAL A 37 -24.93 -8.07 1.62
CA VAL A 37 -24.00 -9.05 1.04
C VAL A 37 -23.10 -8.45 -0.05
N LYS A 38 -23.35 -7.22 -0.50
CA LYS A 38 -22.36 -6.43 -1.28
C LYS A 38 -21.03 -6.29 -0.55
N ILE A 39 -21.01 -6.42 0.77
CA ILE A 39 -19.81 -6.42 1.61
C ILE A 39 -18.97 -7.70 1.40
N LEU A 40 -19.55 -8.80 0.94
CA LEU A 40 -18.85 -10.09 0.79
C LEU A 40 -18.25 -10.32 -0.62
N ASN A 41 -18.60 -9.49 -1.60
CA ASN A 41 -18.03 -9.55 -2.96
C ASN A 41 -16.76 -8.71 -3.15
N TYR A 42 -16.06 -8.37 -2.07
CA TYR A 42 -14.72 -7.82 -2.21
C TYR A 42 -13.74 -8.96 -2.45
N HIS A 43 -13.06 -8.90 -3.58
CA HIS A 43 -11.89 -9.72 -3.86
C HIS A 43 -10.98 -9.73 -2.62
N THR A 44 -10.78 -10.92 -2.03
CA THR A 44 -9.82 -11.09 -0.95
C THR A 44 -8.45 -10.75 -1.52
N THR A 45 -7.69 -9.85 -0.91
CA THR A 45 -6.35 -9.49 -1.37
C THR A 45 -5.37 -9.91 -0.29
N VAL A 46 -4.26 -10.56 -0.65
CA VAL A 46 -3.10 -10.69 0.24
C VAL A 46 -2.23 -9.46 0.02
N PRO A 47 -2.31 -8.43 0.88
CA PRO A 47 -1.69 -7.13 0.63
C PRO A 47 -0.18 -7.16 0.83
N TYR A 48 0.51 -6.24 0.18
CA TYR A 48 1.92 -6.01 0.48
C TYR A 48 2.09 -5.28 1.83
N THR A 49 2.88 -5.85 2.73
CA THR A 49 3.08 -5.35 4.11
C THR A 49 4.42 -4.70 4.35
N PHE A 50 5.20 -4.44 3.30
CA PHE A 50 6.58 -3.95 3.41
C PHE A 50 7.52 -4.90 4.18
N MET A 51 7.06 -6.13 4.45
CA MET A 51 7.71 -7.14 5.31
C MET A 51 8.00 -6.61 6.73
N MET A 52 7.27 -5.59 7.16
CA MET A 52 7.40 -5.01 8.49
C MET A 52 6.71 -5.89 9.54
N ASN A 53 7.31 -6.01 10.72
CA ASN A 53 6.69 -6.62 11.89
C ASN A 53 5.72 -5.64 12.59
N GLN A 54 4.95 -6.14 13.57
CA GLN A 54 3.95 -5.32 14.28
C GLN A 54 4.57 -4.08 14.96
N ALA A 55 5.72 -4.21 15.62
CA ALA A 55 6.36 -3.08 16.30
C ALA A 55 6.78 -1.97 15.32
N GLN A 56 7.21 -2.33 14.11
CA GLN A 56 7.52 -1.39 13.04
C GLN A 56 6.26 -0.70 12.53
N TRP A 57 5.16 -1.45 12.33
CA TRP A 57 3.86 -0.88 11.96
C TRP A 57 3.33 0.10 13.02
N ASP A 58 3.39 -0.28 14.29
CA ASP A 58 2.97 0.56 15.42
C ASP A 58 3.81 1.84 15.52
N TRP A 59 5.12 1.74 15.29
CA TRP A 59 6.00 2.89 15.28
C TRP A 59 5.63 3.88 14.17
N VAL A 60 5.39 3.41 12.94
CA VAL A 60 4.96 4.29 11.84
C VAL A 60 3.57 4.88 12.14
N LYS A 61 2.64 4.08 12.69
CA LYS A 61 1.30 4.54 13.09
C LYS A 61 1.37 5.69 14.10
N GLN A 62 2.26 5.59 15.08
CA GLN A 62 2.41 6.57 16.14
C GLN A 62 3.09 7.87 15.67
N HIS A 63 4.10 7.77 14.79
CA HIS A 63 4.91 8.93 14.38
C HIS A 63 4.43 9.58 13.08
N TYR A 64 3.93 8.78 12.14
CA TYR A 64 3.53 9.18 10.80
C TYR A 64 2.17 8.57 10.40
N PRO A 65 1.06 8.92 11.08
CA PRO A 65 -0.23 8.27 10.91
C PRO A 65 -0.80 8.37 9.48
N PHE A 66 -0.56 9.47 8.75
CA PHE A 66 -1.00 9.56 7.36
C PHE A 66 -0.23 8.60 6.47
N GLU A 67 1.08 8.48 6.67
CA GLU A 67 1.93 7.57 5.92
C GLU A 67 1.56 6.11 6.21
N HIS A 68 1.31 5.78 7.47
CA HIS A 68 0.78 4.49 7.88
C HIS A 68 -0.50 4.12 7.12
N ASP A 69 -1.51 5.00 7.15
CA ASP A 69 -2.80 4.75 6.52
C ASP A 69 -2.67 4.66 5.00
N LEU A 70 -1.77 5.45 4.42
CA LEU A 70 -1.44 5.41 3.01
C LEU A 70 -0.74 4.11 2.62
N ALA A 71 0.12 3.56 3.47
CA ALA A 71 0.82 2.30 3.26
C ALA A 71 -0.15 1.11 3.28
N ILE A 72 -1.16 1.11 4.17
CA ILE A 72 -2.23 0.11 4.17
C ILE A 72 -3.00 0.17 2.85
N ARG A 73 -3.41 1.38 2.44
CA ARG A 73 -4.12 1.59 1.17
C ARG A 73 -3.31 1.09 -0.02
N PHE A 74 -2.03 1.47 -0.08
CA PHE A 74 -1.10 1.03 -1.12
C PHE A 74 -0.94 -0.49 -1.12
N GLY A 75 -0.74 -1.11 0.04
CA GLY A 75 -0.59 -2.57 0.15
C GLY A 75 -1.79 -3.32 -0.41
N LEU A 76 -3.01 -2.80 -0.17
CA LEU A 76 -4.27 -3.37 -0.69
C LEU A 76 -4.43 -3.27 -2.21
N GLU A 77 -3.63 -2.45 -2.91
CA GLU A 77 -3.61 -2.37 -4.38
C GLU A 77 -2.84 -3.54 -5.01
N PHE A 78 -2.09 -4.32 -4.21
CA PHE A 78 -1.29 -5.45 -4.67
C PHE A 78 -1.75 -6.75 -4.01
N ASP A 79 -2.17 -7.72 -4.81
CA ASP A 79 -2.42 -9.07 -4.33
C ASP A 79 -1.18 -9.94 -4.53
N LEU A 80 -0.52 -10.31 -3.43
CA LEU A 80 0.72 -11.07 -3.43
C LEU A 80 0.55 -12.47 -4.06
N ARG A 81 -0.67 -13.02 -4.07
CA ARG A 81 -0.97 -14.31 -4.72
C ARG A 81 -0.79 -14.28 -6.24
N GLN A 82 -0.68 -13.10 -6.84
CA GLN A 82 -0.41 -12.93 -8.27
C GLN A 82 1.08 -13.09 -8.62
N PHE A 83 1.95 -13.23 -7.62
CA PHE A 83 3.39 -13.38 -7.79
C PHE A 83 3.83 -14.76 -7.33
N SER A 84 4.86 -15.31 -7.96
CA SER A 84 5.46 -16.56 -7.50
C SER A 84 6.34 -16.32 -6.27
N ASP A 85 6.57 -17.37 -5.49
CA ASP A 85 7.42 -17.30 -4.29
C ASP A 85 8.83 -16.81 -4.63
N GLU A 86 9.40 -17.22 -5.78
CA GLU A 86 10.73 -16.77 -6.21
C GLU A 86 10.79 -15.28 -6.57
N VAL A 87 9.65 -14.64 -6.87
CA VAL A 87 9.57 -13.19 -7.05
C VAL A 87 9.44 -12.49 -5.70
N LEU A 88 8.59 -13.04 -4.82
CA LEU A 88 8.37 -12.51 -3.48
C LEU A 88 9.62 -12.56 -2.61
N GLU A 89 10.54 -13.50 -2.84
CA GLU A 89 11.82 -13.58 -2.11
C GLU A 89 12.88 -12.58 -2.60
N ARG A 90 12.68 -11.90 -3.74
CA ARG A 90 13.70 -11.02 -4.33
C ARG A 90 13.77 -9.67 -3.61
N TYR A 91 14.97 -9.32 -3.15
CA TYR A 91 15.23 -7.98 -2.63
C TYR A 91 14.95 -6.85 -3.64
N SER A 92 15.12 -7.09 -4.94
CA SER A 92 14.78 -6.14 -5.99
C SER A 92 13.28 -5.90 -6.10
N PHE A 93 12.44 -6.93 -5.88
CA PHE A 93 10.99 -6.78 -5.78
C PHE A 93 10.61 -5.90 -4.59
N HIS A 94 11.19 -6.14 -3.42
CA HIS A 94 10.91 -5.31 -2.24
C HIS A 94 11.42 -3.87 -2.40
N THR A 95 12.61 -3.69 -2.97
CA THR A 95 13.16 -2.37 -3.32
C THR A 95 12.17 -1.63 -4.23
N MET A 96 11.70 -2.31 -5.27
CA MET A 96 10.70 -1.78 -6.20
C MET A 96 9.43 -1.32 -5.46
N MET A 97 8.91 -2.12 -4.53
CA MET A 97 7.70 -1.78 -3.78
C MET A 97 7.87 -0.54 -2.88
N TYR A 98 9.01 -0.40 -2.21
CA TYR A 98 9.32 0.80 -1.42
C TYR A 98 9.47 2.06 -2.30
N LEU A 99 10.09 1.94 -3.47
CA LEU A 99 10.20 3.03 -4.43
C LEU A 99 8.84 3.44 -5.00
N LYS A 100 7.98 2.46 -5.34
CA LYS A 100 6.58 2.72 -5.74
C LYS A 100 5.80 3.43 -4.64
N PHE A 101 5.95 3.01 -3.39
CA PHE A 101 5.30 3.65 -2.27
C PHE A 101 5.76 5.10 -2.10
N THR A 102 7.05 5.38 -2.29
CA THR A 102 7.57 6.76 -2.26
C THR A 102 6.88 7.64 -3.31
N LEU A 103 6.79 7.16 -4.56
CA LEU A 103 6.08 7.88 -5.63
C LEU A 103 4.58 8.04 -5.33
N TYR A 104 3.96 7.01 -4.74
CA TYR A 104 2.57 7.05 -4.30
C TYR A 104 2.35 8.12 -3.23
N ALA A 105 3.21 8.17 -2.22
CA ALA A 105 3.19 9.17 -1.15
C ALA A 105 3.37 10.58 -1.70
N GLN A 106 4.31 10.80 -2.62
CA GLN A 106 4.50 12.10 -3.28
C GLN A 106 3.24 12.55 -4.04
N LYS A 107 2.62 11.63 -4.80
CA LYS A 107 1.40 11.92 -5.58
C LYS A 107 0.21 12.26 -4.69
N HIS A 108 -0.01 11.51 -3.62
CA HIS A 108 -1.20 11.61 -2.79
C HIS A 108 -1.09 12.62 -1.65
N SER A 109 0.12 13.09 -1.31
CA SER A 109 0.33 14.16 -0.33
C SER A 109 0.16 15.57 -0.89
N ARG A 110 0.48 15.80 -2.18
CA ARG A 110 0.54 17.14 -2.80
C ARG A 110 -0.80 17.88 -2.90
N ASN A 111 -1.63 17.47 -3.86
CA ASN A 111 -2.91 18.13 -4.18
C ASN A 111 -4.12 17.30 -3.74
N LYS A 112 -3.87 16.04 -3.36
CA LYS A 112 -4.90 15.03 -3.08
C LYS A 112 -4.88 14.56 -1.62
N GLY A 113 -4.18 15.25 -0.72
CA GLY A 113 -4.09 14.85 0.68
C GLY A 113 -5.46 14.80 1.35
N ALA A 114 -6.26 15.87 1.19
CA ALA A 114 -7.62 15.93 1.72
C ALA A 114 -8.59 14.92 1.07
N GLU A 115 -8.49 14.75 -0.26
CA GLU A 115 -9.23 13.71 -0.98
C GLU A 115 -8.88 12.33 -0.42
N MET A 116 -7.59 12.02 -0.27
CA MET A 116 -7.11 10.74 0.23
C MET A 116 -7.54 10.50 1.69
N ILE A 117 -7.47 11.51 2.56
CA ILE A 117 -8.00 11.40 3.93
C ILE A 117 -9.50 11.08 3.91
N THR A 118 -10.25 11.66 2.98
CA THR A 118 -11.68 11.37 2.82
C THR A 118 -11.90 9.95 2.30
N GLU A 119 -11.12 9.48 1.33
CA GLU A 119 -11.15 8.11 0.84
C GLU A 119 -10.84 7.10 1.95
N LEU A 120 -9.80 7.34 2.76
CA LEU A 120 -9.40 6.50 3.89
C LEU A 120 -10.48 6.43 4.98
N ALA A 121 -11.32 7.46 5.09
CA ALA A 121 -12.42 7.50 6.05
C ALA A 121 -13.67 6.74 5.60
N LYS A 122 -13.78 6.34 4.32
CA LYS A 122 -14.97 5.67 3.79
C LYS A 122 -15.17 4.28 4.41
N ASP A 123 -16.42 3.94 4.70
CA ASP A 123 -16.75 2.62 5.26
C ASP A 123 -16.48 1.47 4.27
N THR A 124 -16.57 1.74 2.96
CA THR A 124 -16.17 0.79 1.91
C THR A 124 -14.70 0.41 2.01
N PHE A 125 -13.82 1.37 2.36
CA PHE A 125 -12.41 1.10 2.56
C PHE A 125 -12.16 0.30 3.84
N LYS A 126 -12.82 0.67 4.95
CA LYS A 126 -12.76 -0.10 6.21
C LYS A 126 -13.22 -1.55 6.03
N ALA A 127 -14.29 -1.77 5.26
CA ALA A 127 -14.80 -3.11 4.96
C ALA A 127 -13.77 -3.95 4.19
N ARG A 128 -13.14 -3.38 3.16
CA ARG A 128 -12.05 -4.05 2.40
C ARG A 128 -10.87 -4.39 3.29
N MET A 129 -10.47 -3.49 4.19
CA MET A 129 -9.41 -3.75 5.16
C MET A 129 -9.78 -4.91 6.10
N ALA A 130 -11.02 -4.93 6.61
CA ALA A 130 -11.49 -6.00 7.49
C ALA A 130 -11.49 -7.38 6.79
N ILE A 131 -11.84 -7.43 5.50
CA ILE A 131 -11.81 -8.66 4.70
C ILE A 131 -10.36 -9.07 4.41
N ALA A 132 -9.49 -8.12 4.06
CA ALA A 132 -8.07 -8.40 3.88
C ALA A 132 -7.45 -8.95 5.17
N LYS A 133 -7.78 -8.41 6.35
CA LYS A 133 -7.36 -8.89 7.68
C LYS A 133 -7.60 -10.39 7.89
N GLN A 134 -8.67 -10.94 7.33
CA GLN A 134 -8.96 -12.38 7.43
C GLN A 134 -8.00 -13.25 6.62
N ASN A 135 -7.41 -12.73 5.53
CA ASN A 135 -6.44 -13.45 4.70
C ASN A 135 -5.00 -13.36 5.24
N PHE A 136 -4.76 -12.55 6.26
CA PHE A 136 -3.44 -12.37 6.84
C PHE A 136 -3.02 -13.47 7.82
N GLY A 137 -3.98 -14.23 8.37
CA GLY A 137 -3.71 -15.21 9.43
C GLY A 137 -2.91 -14.59 10.59
N GLU A 138 -3.57 -13.91 11.53
CA GLU A 138 -3.05 -13.55 12.87
C GLU A 138 -1.75 -12.70 13.00
N ILE A 139 -0.93 -12.48 11.98
CA ILE A 139 0.47 -11.99 12.17
C ILE A 139 0.59 -10.46 12.32
N ILE A 140 -0.29 -9.66 11.71
CA ILE A 140 -0.24 -8.17 11.81
C ILE A 140 -1.66 -7.60 11.95
N ASP A 141 -1.89 -6.84 13.03
CA ASP A 141 -3.13 -6.07 13.20
C ASP A 141 -3.07 -4.76 12.42
N LEU A 142 -3.36 -4.84 11.13
CA LEU A 142 -3.50 -3.67 10.26
C LEU A 142 -4.84 -3.00 10.52
N ALA A 143 -4.80 -1.91 11.28
CA ALA A 143 -5.93 -1.02 11.52
C ALA A 143 -5.50 0.42 11.32
N LEU A 144 -6.33 1.21 10.63
CA LEU A 144 -6.08 2.64 10.42
C LEU A 144 -5.77 3.38 11.72
N SER A 145 -5.01 4.46 11.58
CA SER A 145 -4.74 5.40 12.65
C SER A 145 -6.05 5.98 13.18
N ASN A 146 -6.11 6.19 14.49
CA ASN A 146 -7.17 6.94 15.13
C ASN A 146 -6.86 8.45 15.17
N ALA A 147 -5.92 8.90 14.33
CA ALA A 147 -5.50 10.30 14.27
C ALA A 147 -6.65 11.19 13.76
N SER A 148 -6.71 12.42 14.27
CA SER A 148 -7.71 13.39 13.84
C SER A 148 -7.43 13.88 12.41
N LYS A 149 -8.47 14.34 11.70
CA LYS A 149 -8.31 14.90 10.34
C LYS A 149 -7.24 16.01 10.26
N PRO A 150 -7.16 16.96 11.21
CA PRO A 150 -6.08 17.96 11.20
C PRO A 150 -4.68 17.36 11.32
N VAL A 151 -4.49 16.32 12.15
CA VAL A 151 -3.20 15.63 12.28
C VAL A 151 -2.83 14.95 10.96
N LEU A 152 -3.76 14.22 10.35
CA LEU A 152 -3.56 13.58 9.06
C LEU A 152 -3.21 14.59 7.96
N ALA A 153 -3.89 15.74 7.92
CA ALA A 153 -3.63 16.80 6.94
C ALA A 153 -2.24 17.42 7.13
N ALA A 154 -1.83 17.69 8.36
CA ALA A 154 -0.48 18.19 8.66
C ALA A 154 0.60 17.18 8.27
N ASN A 155 0.36 15.90 8.52
CA ASN A 155 1.28 14.81 8.20
C ASN A 155 1.38 14.58 6.68
N ALA A 156 0.26 14.73 5.94
CA ALA A 156 0.24 14.76 4.49
C ALA A 156 1.07 15.93 3.93
N LEU A 157 0.89 17.15 4.46
CA LEU A 157 1.68 18.31 4.07
C LEU A 157 3.18 18.08 4.33
N ALA A 158 3.53 17.55 5.49
CA ALA A 158 4.91 17.23 5.84
C ALA A 158 5.53 16.21 4.85
N THR A 159 4.76 15.18 4.46
CA THR A 159 5.17 14.17 3.46
C THR A 159 5.42 14.82 2.10
N TYR A 160 4.56 15.76 1.69
CA TYR A 160 4.74 16.50 0.44
C TYR A 160 6.01 17.36 0.48
N THR A 161 6.21 18.15 1.53
CA THR A 161 7.40 19.01 1.69
C THR A 161 8.69 18.20 1.76
N ASN A 162 8.63 16.99 2.32
CA ASN A 162 9.77 16.07 2.35
C ASN A 162 10.02 15.36 1.02
N ASN A 163 9.17 15.55 0.01
CA ASN A 163 9.24 14.77 -1.23
C ASN A 163 9.16 13.25 -0.97
N GLY A 164 8.31 12.79 -0.05
CA GLY A 164 8.07 11.36 0.22
C GLY A 164 7.99 10.98 1.70
N PRO A 165 7.92 9.67 2.00
CA PRO A 165 7.70 9.15 3.34
C PRO A 165 8.90 9.37 4.27
N TYR A 166 8.62 9.50 5.56
CA TYR A 166 9.60 9.58 6.64
C TYR A 166 9.86 8.23 7.30
N GLY A 167 8.83 7.38 7.45
CA GLY A 167 8.92 6.12 8.17
C GLY A 167 9.31 4.93 7.30
N ILE A 168 8.56 4.70 6.22
CA ILE A 168 8.66 3.58 5.28
C ILE A 168 9.53 4.02 4.11
N ASN A 169 10.83 4.07 4.38
CA ASN A 169 11.88 4.48 3.45
C ASN A 169 13.05 3.49 3.48
N GLU A 170 14.22 3.86 2.92
CA GLU A 170 15.37 2.96 2.84
C GLU A 170 15.92 2.57 4.23
N TYR A 171 15.73 3.42 5.25
CA TYR A 171 16.10 3.08 6.61
C TYR A 171 15.21 1.95 7.14
N MET A 172 13.88 2.04 6.98
CA MET A 172 12.98 0.94 7.35
C MET A 172 13.30 -0.32 6.56
N TYR A 173 13.55 -0.20 5.25
CA TYR A 173 13.98 -1.31 4.42
C TYR A 173 15.24 -1.99 4.97
N LYS A 174 16.26 -1.22 5.35
CA LYS A 174 17.49 -1.76 5.95
C LYS A 174 17.24 -2.44 7.29
N ASN A 175 16.32 -1.93 8.11
CA ASN A 175 15.94 -2.57 9.36
C ASN A 175 15.17 -3.89 9.14
N VAL A 176 14.37 -3.97 8.09
CA VAL A 176 13.61 -5.18 7.73
C VAL A 176 14.50 -6.25 7.09
N PHE A 177 15.34 -5.87 6.13
CA PHE A 177 16.08 -6.81 5.28
C PHE A 177 17.58 -6.90 5.59
N GLY A 178 18.08 -6.11 6.55
CA GLY A 178 19.51 -6.06 6.90
C GLY A 178 20.41 -5.47 5.81
N ARG A 179 19.85 -4.82 4.78
CA ARG A 179 20.59 -4.29 3.63
C ARG A 179 19.92 -3.08 3.00
N THR A 180 20.68 -2.29 2.24
CA THR A 180 20.18 -1.14 1.47
C THR A 180 19.41 -1.60 0.22
N TYR A 181 18.77 -0.67 -0.46
CA TYR A 181 18.08 -0.96 -1.71
C TYR A 181 18.99 -1.56 -2.78
N ASP A 182 18.37 -2.39 -3.63
CA ASP A 182 19.00 -2.88 -4.85
C ASP A 182 19.31 -1.72 -5.81
N GLN A 183 20.60 -1.45 -6.05
CA GLN A 183 21.05 -0.26 -6.77
C GLN A 183 20.68 -0.27 -8.25
N ALA A 184 20.57 -1.46 -8.87
CA ALA A 184 20.12 -1.58 -10.25
C ALA A 184 18.66 -1.17 -10.38
N THR A 185 17.81 -1.60 -9.44
CA THR A 185 16.41 -1.20 -9.35
C THR A 185 16.26 0.30 -9.09
N VAL A 186 17.04 0.87 -8.16
CA VAL A 186 17.03 2.32 -7.91
C VAL A 186 17.42 3.11 -9.17
N SER A 187 18.48 2.68 -9.86
CA SER A 187 18.96 3.33 -11.09
C SER A 187 17.90 3.29 -12.19
N LEU A 188 17.23 2.15 -12.35
CA LEU A 188 16.10 2.01 -13.28
C LEU A 188 14.99 3.00 -12.96
N TYR A 189 14.67 3.19 -11.68
CA TYR A 189 13.63 4.12 -11.23
C TYR A 189 13.96 5.58 -11.47
N ILE A 190 15.20 5.98 -11.24
CA ILE A 190 15.69 7.33 -11.54
C ILE A 190 15.60 7.58 -13.05
N GLN A 191 16.09 6.65 -13.87
CA GLN A 191 16.18 6.82 -15.33
C GLN A 191 14.83 6.76 -16.04
N LYS A 192 13.95 5.82 -15.67
CA LYS A 192 12.69 5.59 -16.39
C LYS A 192 11.47 6.25 -15.77
N TYR A 193 11.48 6.48 -14.46
CA TYR A 193 10.28 6.91 -13.72
C TYR A 193 10.47 8.24 -13.00
N HIS A 194 11.57 8.95 -13.31
CA HIS A 194 11.91 10.25 -12.72
C HIS A 194 11.83 10.23 -11.19
N TYR A 195 12.22 9.11 -10.60
CA TYR A 195 12.23 8.97 -9.15
C TYR A 195 13.17 9.99 -8.52
N SER A 196 12.63 10.76 -7.57
CA SER A 196 13.40 11.63 -6.70
C SER A 196 13.21 11.14 -5.27
N PRO A 197 14.29 10.85 -4.53
CA PRO A 197 14.18 10.40 -3.14
C PRO A 197 13.68 11.52 -2.21
N PRO A 198 13.22 11.18 -1.00
CA PRO A 198 12.88 12.16 0.02
C PRO A 198 14.06 13.08 0.39
N ASN A 199 13.74 14.29 0.83
CA ASN A 199 14.69 15.35 1.18
C ASN A 199 15.46 15.02 2.46
N ASN A 200 14.77 14.54 3.48
CA ASN A 200 15.42 13.86 4.60
C ASN A 200 15.89 12.49 4.12
N ARG A 201 17.01 12.49 3.40
CA ARG A 201 17.92 11.34 3.40
C ARG A 201 18.49 11.30 4.81
N PHE A 202 18.34 10.19 5.52
CA PHE A 202 19.32 9.93 6.57
C PHE A 202 20.69 9.90 5.89
N SER A 203 21.44 10.98 6.05
CA SER A 203 22.88 10.97 5.84
C SER A 203 23.44 9.91 6.79
N LEU A 204 24.16 8.94 6.21
CA LEU A 204 25.00 7.99 6.95
C LEU A 204 25.88 8.71 7.98
#